data_AF-A0A1G0L7I9-F1
#
_entry.id   AF-A0A1G0L7I9-F1
#
_cell.length_a   1.000
_cell.length_b   1.000
_cell.length_c   1.000
_cell.angle_alpha   90.00
_cell.angle_beta   90.00
_cell.angle_gamma   90.00
#
_symmetry.space_group_name_H-M   'P 1'
#
loop_
_entity.id
_entity.type
_entity.pdbx_description
1 polymer ?
#
loop_
_entity_poly.entity_id
_entity_poly.type
_entity_poly.pdbx_seq_one_letter_code
_entity_poly.pdbx_strand_id
1 'polypeptide(L)'
;MRRALAATALAATAAGCQLEKVTIPLGQPIVVVQSVITLDPSAGAQYVVVERSLTGTMEIPDQDSLRGPPRPPVPISNALVLVTREDSASVIFAEIPDTLGVYRLGQADAPGFWQSGRQYHLLVVTPDGDSVRGRMRMPAVPTVGGLAGNGATLNRDRDTLDVTWSGGGSTKGVFVQVRPRDIQRRLTLVFFTDSAHFRIPGRIPLPFLSDTIPSVVWVAGSRMTFTVAAMDTNFFNFLHTGNDPFTGSGFINGLTGGLGVFGAMAPVNETYEVRADVDHPYEGRYTLVARSLADSAVLDVELYVNRDRPAPVLVNALIRGTLFRPGAALVEIAELAGRVENGGLHAWLIGPGGTGFLERSLLVGGFDPGGTATGTLRNPAGQDSGTWRMTRIP
;
A
#
# COMPACT_ATOMS: atom_id res chain seq x y z
N MET A 1 -72.71 34.81 40.17
CA MET A 1 -71.92 35.69 39.27
C MET A 1 -70.43 35.42 39.53
N ARG A 2 -69.65 35.05 38.49
CA ARG A 2 -68.21 35.34 38.21
C ARG A 2 -67.21 35.16 39.38
N ARG A 3 -66.05 34.47 39.33
CA ARG A 3 -65.07 34.03 38.31
C ARG A 3 -64.03 33.17 39.09
N ALA A 4 -63.66 31.98 38.61
CA ALA A 4 -62.36 31.63 37.99
C ALA A 4 -61.11 31.66 38.90
N LEU A 5 -60.40 30.53 39.00
CA LEU A 5 -58.93 30.31 38.87
C LEU A 5 -58.63 28.87 39.34
N ALA A 6 -58.49 27.90 38.43
CA ALA A 6 -57.24 27.52 37.76
C ALA A 6 -56.21 26.84 38.69
N ALA A 7 -56.23 25.51 38.70
CA ALA A 7 -55.11 24.68 39.16
C ALA A 7 -55.07 23.41 38.30
N THR A 8 -54.64 23.58 37.05
CA THR A 8 -54.33 22.49 36.12
C THR A 8 -52.96 21.94 36.51
N ALA A 9 -52.93 20.99 37.45
CA ALA A 9 -51.72 20.27 37.81
C ALA A 9 -51.43 19.18 36.77
N LEU A 10 -50.41 19.47 35.98
CA LEU A 10 -49.73 18.64 35.00
C LEU A 10 -49.37 17.27 35.60
N ALA A 11 -50.11 16.22 35.25
CA ALA A 11 -49.74 14.83 35.53
C ALA A 11 -49.65 14.05 34.22
N ALA A 12 -48.78 14.51 33.32
CA ALA A 12 -48.24 13.69 32.24
C ALA A 12 -47.22 12.74 32.87
N THR A 13 -47.70 11.68 33.55
CA THR A 13 -46.85 10.59 34.00
C THR A 13 -46.27 9.93 32.76
N ALA A 14 -45.00 10.24 32.53
CA ALA A 14 -44.01 9.50 31.75
C ALA A 14 -44.44 8.08 31.36
N ALA A 15 -45.16 7.95 30.24
CA ALA A 15 -44.99 6.80 29.38
C ALA A 15 -43.64 6.99 28.69
N GLY A 16 -42.56 6.88 29.46
CA GLY A 16 -41.25 6.65 28.89
C GLY A 16 -41.37 5.34 28.15
N CYS A 17 -41.37 5.38 26.81
CA CYS A 17 -41.13 4.20 26.02
C CYS A 17 -39.86 3.57 26.58
N GLN A 18 -40.00 2.50 27.37
CA GLN A 18 -38.88 1.61 27.61
C GLN A 18 -38.47 1.16 26.23
N LEU A 19 -37.34 1.70 25.73
CA LEU A 19 -36.65 1.13 24.61
C LEU A 19 -36.31 -0.29 25.08
N GLU A 20 -37.16 -1.23 24.70
CA GLU A 20 -36.97 -2.62 25.01
C GLU A 20 -35.62 -3.00 24.42
N LYS A 21 -34.69 -3.42 25.29
CA LYS A 21 -33.35 -3.82 24.86
C LYS A 21 -33.52 -5.11 24.08
N VAL A 22 -33.70 -4.99 22.77
CA VAL A 22 -33.77 -6.14 21.87
C VAL A 22 -32.38 -6.77 21.85
N THR A 23 -32.22 -7.87 22.57
CA THR A 23 -31.04 -8.72 22.45
C THR A 23 -31.12 -9.42 21.11
N ILE A 24 -30.36 -8.91 20.13
CA ILE A 24 -30.20 -9.57 18.85
C ILE A 24 -29.43 -10.87 19.12
N PRO A 25 -29.96 -12.05 18.77
CA PRO A 25 -29.25 -13.30 18.97
C PRO A 25 -27.95 -13.27 18.18
N LEU A 26 -26.88 -13.70 18.82
CA LEU A 26 -25.55 -13.76 18.22
C LEU A 26 -25.59 -14.72 17.02
N GLY A 27 -25.09 -14.27 15.87
CA GLY A 27 -24.92 -15.13 14.71
C GLY A 27 -23.91 -16.25 15.00
N GLN A 28 -24.06 -17.41 14.34
CA GLN A 28 -23.00 -18.42 14.39
C GLN A 28 -21.76 -17.91 13.63
N PRO A 29 -20.54 -18.13 14.15
CA PRO A 29 -19.32 -17.76 13.44
C PRO A 29 -19.22 -18.51 12.10
N ILE A 30 -18.97 -17.78 11.02
CA ILE A 30 -18.79 -18.33 9.67
C ILE A 30 -17.30 -18.27 9.32
N VAL A 31 -16.80 -19.24 8.55
CA VAL A 31 -15.45 -19.19 8.00
C VAL A 31 -15.37 -18.07 6.95
N VAL A 32 -14.43 -17.17 7.12
CA VAL A 32 -14.12 -16.10 6.18
C VAL A 32 -12.80 -16.42 5.49
N VAL A 33 -12.78 -16.32 4.17
CA VAL A 33 -11.57 -16.52 3.35
C VAL A 33 -11.29 -15.27 2.53
N GLN A 34 -10.06 -14.78 2.57
CA GLN A 34 -9.62 -13.64 1.77
C GLN A 34 -8.38 -14.01 0.97
N SER A 35 -8.51 -14.00 -0.35
CA SER A 35 -7.40 -14.25 -1.26
C SER A 35 -7.64 -13.58 -2.62
N VAL A 36 -6.63 -12.86 -3.09
CA VAL A 36 -6.54 -12.33 -4.44
C VAL A 36 -5.21 -12.80 -5.02
N ILE A 37 -5.26 -13.75 -5.94
CA ILE A 37 -4.07 -14.33 -6.56
C ILE A 37 -3.60 -13.41 -7.69
N THR A 38 -2.31 -13.10 -7.74
CA THR A 38 -1.74 -12.17 -8.74
C THR A 38 -0.82 -12.88 -9.73
N LEU A 39 -0.84 -12.47 -11.01
CA LEU A 39 0.18 -12.82 -12.01
C LEU A 39 1.44 -11.94 -11.97
N ASP A 40 1.56 -11.06 -10.97
CA ASP A 40 2.76 -10.23 -10.82
C ASP A 40 4.02 -11.10 -10.67
N PRO A 41 4.98 -11.07 -11.60
CA PRO A 41 6.21 -11.85 -11.46
C PRO A 41 7.08 -11.38 -10.29
N SER A 42 6.87 -10.15 -9.79
CA SER A 42 7.54 -9.62 -8.61
C SER A 42 6.86 -9.99 -7.29
N ALA A 43 5.67 -10.61 -7.33
CA ALA A 43 5.05 -11.16 -6.14
C ALA A 43 5.85 -12.38 -5.68
N GLY A 44 6.66 -12.22 -4.64
CA GLY A 44 7.47 -13.32 -4.09
C GLY A 44 6.65 -14.49 -3.52
N ALA A 45 5.36 -14.28 -3.25
CA ALA A 45 4.43 -15.30 -2.80
C ALA A 45 2.96 -14.89 -3.00
N GLN A 46 2.08 -15.88 -2.98
CA GLN A 46 0.63 -15.73 -2.89
C GLN A 46 0.15 -16.01 -1.47
N TYR A 47 -0.99 -15.44 -1.09
CA TYR A 47 -1.53 -15.56 0.26
C TYR A 47 -3.03 -15.91 0.26
N VAL A 48 -3.42 -16.69 1.26
CA VAL A 48 -4.82 -16.97 1.62
C VAL A 48 -4.95 -16.72 3.11
N VAL A 49 -5.86 -15.82 3.50
CA VAL A 49 -6.20 -15.58 4.89
C VAL A 49 -7.47 -16.35 5.22
N VAL A 50 -7.47 -17.09 6.33
CA VAL A 50 -8.59 -17.89 6.82
C VAL A 50 -8.88 -17.52 8.27
N GLU A 51 -10.10 -17.09 8.53
CA GLU A 51 -10.52 -16.55 9.82
C GLU A 51 -11.98 -16.87 10.14
N ARG A 52 -12.42 -16.61 11.38
CA ARG A 52 -13.84 -16.63 11.76
C ARG A 52 -14.42 -15.23 11.71
N SER A 53 -15.68 -15.11 11.29
CA SER A 53 -16.43 -13.85 11.38
C SER A 53 -16.58 -13.41 12.83
N LEU A 54 -16.50 -12.10 13.08
CA LEU A 54 -16.81 -11.51 14.37
C LEU A 54 -18.31 -11.62 14.67
N THR A 55 -18.66 -12.20 15.82
CA THR A 55 -20.05 -12.34 16.28
C THR A 55 -20.43 -11.30 17.34
N GLY A 56 -19.56 -10.33 17.62
CA GLY A 56 -19.78 -9.29 18.63
C GLY A 56 -19.44 -9.70 20.07
N THR A 57 -18.92 -10.91 20.29
CA THR A 57 -18.50 -11.42 21.62
C THR A 57 -17.00 -11.34 21.88
N MET A 58 -16.21 -10.98 20.87
CA MET A 58 -14.75 -11.01 20.95
C MET A 58 -14.20 -9.60 21.02
N GLU A 59 -13.33 -9.35 22.00
CA GLU A 59 -12.43 -8.21 21.96
C GLU A 59 -11.47 -8.41 20.79
N ILE A 60 -11.49 -7.48 19.83
CA ILE A 60 -10.50 -7.44 18.76
C ILE A 60 -9.23 -6.88 19.39
N PRO A 61 -8.12 -7.65 19.48
CA PRO A 61 -6.87 -7.09 19.97
C PRO A 61 -6.47 -5.93 19.06
N ASP A 62 -6.00 -4.84 19.67
CA ASP A 62 -5.60 -3.63 18.96
C ASP A 62 -4.60 -4.00 17.86
N GLN A 63 -5.05 -3.92 16.60
CA GLN A 63 -4.28 -4.38 15.45
C GLN A 63 -3.31 -3.28 15.01
N ASP A 64 -2.37 -2.96 15.88
CA ASP A 64 -1.28 -2.06 15.57
C ASP A 64 -0.19 -2.82 14.78
N SER A 65 -0.52 -3.23 13.55
CA SER A 65 0.48 -3.82 12.66
C SER A 65 0.37 -3.28 11.25
N LEU A 66 0.86 -2.05 11.07
CA LEU A 66 1.43 -1.57 9.80
C LEU A 66 2.67 -2.40 9.35
N ARG A 67 3.02 -3.46 10.08
CA ARG A 67 4.16 -4.35 9.81
C ARG A 67 3.77 -5.84 9.75
N GLY A 68 3.48 -6.36 8.57
CA GLY A 68 3.32 -7.82 8.33
C GLY A 68 2.38 -8.11 7.15
N PRO A 69 2.19 -9.40 6.77
CA PRO A 69 0.93 -9.80 6.12
C PRO A 69 -0.26 -9.44 7.04
N PRO A 70 -1.48 -9.28 6.49
CA PRO A 70 -2.67 -8.96 7.29
C PRO A 70 -2.83 -10.00 8.40
N ARG A 71 -3.02 -9.56 9.65
CA ARG A 71 -3.31 -10.47 10.76
C ARG A 71 -4.83 -10.61 10.86
N PRO A 72 -5.41 -11.79 10.60
CA PRO A 72 -6.84 -11.96 10.78
C PRO A 72 -7.23 -11.67 12.24
N PRO A 73 -8.33 -10.95 12.53
CA PRO A 73 -8.79 -10.74 13.90
C PRO A 73 -9.09 -12.03 14.66
N VAL A 74 -9.58 -13.06 13.97
CA VAL A 74 -9.87 -14.38 14.55
C VAL A 74 -9.28 -15.48 13.66
N PRO A 75 -7.96 -15.75 13.74
CA PRO A 75 -7.30 -16.71 12.85
C PRO A 75 -7.87 -18.13 13.00
N ILE A 76 -7.97 -18.85 11.88
CA ILE A 76 -8.14 -20.31 11.88
C ILE A 76 -6.82 -20.96 11.47
N SER A 77 -6.12 -21.53 12.45
CA SER A 77 -4.88 -22.29 12.23
C SER A 77 -5.12 -23.73 11.79
N ASN A 78 -4.12 -24.37 11.21
CA ASN A 78 -4.13 -25.79 10.80
C ASN A 78 -5.25 -26.16 9.80
N ALA A 79 -5.74 -25.21 9.00
CA ALA A 79 -6.66 -25.49 7.92
C ALA A 79 -5.90 -26.08 6.71
N LEU A 80 -6.52 -27.02 6.01
CA LEU A 80 -6.06 -27.45 4.70
C LEU A 80 -6.47 -26.38 3.68
N VAL A 81 -5.50 -25.73 3.04
CA VAL A 81 -5.75 -24.77 1.95
C VAL A 81 -5.19 -25.32 0.64
N LEU A 82 -6.08 -25.84 -0.20
CA LEU A 82 -5.78 -26.47 -1.47
C LEU A 82 -6.32 -25.62 -2.62
N VAL A 83 -5.49 -25.37 -3.63
CA VAL A 83 -5.94 -24.81 -4.91
C VAL A 83 -5.66 -25.79 -6.03
N THR A 84 -6.71 -26.11 -6.79
CA THR A 84 -6.65 -27.01 -7.94
C THR A 84 -6.94 -26.23 -9.23
N ARG A 85 -6.07 -26.36 -10.22
CA ARG A 85 -6.24 -25.82 -11.57
C ARG A 85 -7.12 -26.76 -12.40
N GLU A 86 -7.74 -26.25 -13.45
CA GLU A 86 -8.64 -27.00 -14.34
C GLU A 86 -8.05 -28.30 -14.94
N ASP A 87 -6.72 -28.42 -15.05
CA ASP A 87 -6.00 -29.61 -15.50
C ASP A 87 -5.69 -30.61 -14.37
N SER A 88 -6.34 -30.44 -13.21
CA SER A 88 -6.15 -31.22 -11.98
C SER A 88 -4.79 -31.05 -11.27
N ALA A 89 -3.90 -30.20 -11.79
CA ALA A 89 -2.71 -29.79 -11.04
C ALA A 89 -3.14 -29.07 -9.75
N SER A 90 -2.49 -29.36 -8.63
CA SER A 90 -2.88 -28.79 -7.34
C SER A 90 -1.67 -28.32 -6.53
N VAL A 91 -1.89 -27.29 -5.71
CA VAL A 91 -0.90 -26.74 -4.77
C VAL A 91 -1.54 -26.57 -3.40
N ILE A 92 -0.75 -26.77 -2.36
CA ILE A 92 -1.16 -26.58 -0.96
C ILE A 92 -0.44 -25.35 -0.43
N PHE A 93 -1.18 -24.43 0.19
CA PHE A 93 -0.60 -23.30 0.88
C PHE A 93 -0.21 -23.71 2.29
N ALA A 94 0.98 -23.31 2.73
CA ALA A 94 1.49 -23.61 4.07
C ALA A 94 1.20 -22.44 5.02
N GLU A 95 0.74 -22.74 6.24
CA GLU A 95 0.55 -21.71 7.27
C GLU A 95 1.90 -21.06 7.64
N ILE A 96 1.91 -19.75 7.81
CA ILE A 96 3.10 -19.01 8.26
C ILE A 96 3.22 -19.17 9.78
N PRO A 97 4.35 -19.70 10.32
CA PRO A 97 4.48 -19.97 11.76
C PRO A 97 4.21 -18.75 12.67
N ASP A 98 4.62 -17.56 12.23
CA ASP A 98 4.51 -16.32 13.01
C ASP A 98 3.24 -15.51 12.71
N THR A 99 2.32 -16.04 11.89
CA THR A 99 1.07 -15.36 11.53
C THR A 99 -0.04 -16.38 11.28
N LEU A 100 -0.66 -16.82 12.38
CA LEU A 100 -1.75 -17.79 12.33
C LEU A 100 -2.88 -17.34 11.41
N GLY A 101 -3.53 -18.31 10.76
CA GLY A 101 -4.61 -18.06 9.81
C GLY A 101 -4.14 -17.45 8.48
N VAL A 102 -2.84 -17.28 8.26
CA VAL A 102 -2.28 -16.82 6.98
C VAL A 102 -1.48 -17.95 6.34
N TYR A 103 -1.92 -18.36 5.16
CA TYR A 103 -1.35 -19.43 4.38
C TYR A 103 -0.63 -18.85 3.16
N ARG A 104 0.58 -19.33 2.90
CA ARG A 104 1.49 -18.81 1.89
C ARG A 104 1.88 -19.90 0.90
N LEU A 105 1.98 -19.52 -0.37
CA LEU A 105 2.64 -20.30 -1.42
C LEU A 105 3.71 -19.43 -2.07
N GLY A 106 4.99 -19.81 -1.95
CA GLY A 106 6.06 -19.11 -2.63
C GLY A 106 5.95 -19.27 -4.14
N GLN A 107 6.26 -18.23 -4.90
CA GLN A 107 6.20 -18.31 -6.36
C GLN A 107 7.15 -19.39 -6.93
N ALA A 108 8.29 -19.59 -6.27
CA ALA A 108 9.27 -20.63 -6.62
C ALA A 108 8.82 -22.06 -6.28
N ASP A 109 7.84 -22.23 -5.39
CA ASP A 109 7.33 -23.54 -4.96
C ASP A 109 6.34 -24.12 -5.97
N ALA A 110 5.76 -23.28 -6.83
CA ALA A 110 4.77 -23.64 -7.83
C ALA A 110 5.01 -22.95 -9.18
N PRO A 111 6.20 -23.13 -9.81
CA PRO A 111 6.56 -22.43 -11.03
C PRO A 111 5.60 -22.79 -12.17
N GLY A 112 5.04 -21.77 -12.83
CA GLY A 112 4.11 -21.95 -13.95
C GLY A 112 2.74 -22.51 -13.56
N PHE A 113 2.42 -22.62 -12.26
CA PHE A 113 1.09 -23.02 -11.81
C PHE A 113 0.03 -21.96 -12.14
N TRP A 114 0.35 -20.70 -11.90
CA TRP A 114 -0.51 -19.55 -12.22
C TRP A 114 -0.37 -19.16 -13.69
N GLN A 115 -1.48 -19.21 -14.43
CA GLN A 115 -1.51 -18.94 -15.87
C GLN A 115 -2.76 -18.14 -16.22
N SER A 116 -2.58 -17.16 -17.10
CA SER A 116 -3.65 -16.37 -17.69
C SER A 116 -4.76 -17.25 -18.29
N GLY A 117 -6.01 -16.86 -18.09
CA GLY A 117 -7.19 -17.48 -18.70
C GLY A 117 -7.65 -18.81 -18.08
N ARG A 118 -6.82 -19.44 -17.22
CA ARG A 118 -7.12 -20.72 -16.58
C ARG A 118 -8.10 -20.57 -15.42
N GLN A 119 -8.90 -21.61 -15.18
CA GLN A 119 -9.78 -21.70 -14.02
C GLN A 119 -9.09 -22.39 -12.84
N TYR A 120 -9.38 -21.91 -11.63
CA TYR A 120 -8.86 -22.43 -10.37
C TYR A 120 -9.99 -22.64 -9.37
N HIS A 121 -9.83 -23.66 -8.54
CA HIS A 121 -10.77 -24.09 -7.52
C HIS A 121 -10.08 -24.05 -6.17
N LEU A 122 -10.64 -23.31 -5.22
CA LEU A 122 -10.19 -23.29 -3.84
C LEU A 122 -10.98 -24.31 -3.02
N LEU A 123 -10.29 -25.03 -2.15
CA LEU A 123 -10.84 -25.80 -1.04
C LEU A 123 -10.11 -25.40 0.25
N VAL A 124 -10.87 -24.94 1.24
CA VAL A 124 -10.41 -24.76 2.61
C VAL A 124 -11.16 -25.75 3.49
N VAL A 125 -10.45 -26.55 4.30
CA VAL A 125 -11.05 -27.41 5.33
C VAL A 125 -10.46 -27.02 6.68
N THR A 126 -11.31 -26.57 7.60
CA THR A 126 -10.90 -26.17 8.95
C THR A 126 -10.71 -27.40 9.85
N PRO A 127 -9.97 -27.27 10.96
CA PRO A 127 -9.85 -28.36 11.95
C PRO A 127 -11.19 -28.82 12.52
N ASP A 128 -12.17 -27.92 12.57
CA ASP A 128 -13.53 -28.19 13.08
C ASP A 128 -14.41 -28.94 12.05
N GLY A 129 -13.91 -29.16 10.84
CA GLY A 129 -14.61 -29.87 9.75
C GLY A 129 -15.39 -28.98 8.80
N ASP A 130 -15.45 -27.66 9.03
CA ASP A 130 -16.07 -26.73 8.09
C ASP A 130 -15.30 -26.71 6.76
N SER A 131 -16.03 -26.67 5.65
CA SER A 131 -15.44 -26.63 4.30
C SER A 131 -15.90 -25.41 3.53
N VAL A 132 -14.95 -24.66 2.97
CA VAL A 132 -15.20 -23.53 2.07
C VAL A 132 -14.68 -23.86 0.68
N ARG A 133 -15.50 -23.61 -0.33
CA ARG A 133 -15.14 -23.80 -1.75
C ARG A 133 -15.29 -22.51 -2.53
N GLY A 134 -14.36 -22.24 -3.42
CA GLY A 134 -14.38 -21.09 -4.32
C GLY A 134 -13.94 -21.47 -5.72
N ARG A 135 -14.27 -20.63 -6.71
CA ARG A 135 -13.77 -20.75 -8.08
C ARG A 135 -13.41 -19.39 -8.60
N MET A 136 -12.29 -19.27 -9.28
CA MET A 136 -11.88 -18.04 -9.97
C MET A 136 -11.38 -18.37 -11.37
N ARG A 137 -11.35 -17.36 -12.25
CA ARG A 137 -10.66 -17.46 -13.54
C ARG A 137 -9.60 -16.39 -13.61
N MET A 138 -8.36 -16.80 -13.81
CA MET A 138 -7.23 -15.88 -13.89
C MET A 138 -7.42 -14.92 -15.08
N PRO A 139 -7.40 -13.61 -14.87
CA PRO A 139 -7.49 -12.67 -15.97
C PRO A 139 -6.23 -12.72 -16.84
N ALA A 140 -6.38 -12.29 -18.09
CA ALA A 140 -5.22 -12.01 -18.93
C ALA A 140 -4.54 -10.72 -18.49
N VAL A 141 -3.22 -10.65 -18.66
CA VAL A 141 -2.49 -9.39 -18.50
C VAL A 141 -3.09 -8.37 -19.47
N PRO A 142 -3.57 -7.21 -18.99
CA PRO A 142 -4.21 -6.23 -19.85
C PRO A 142 -3.17 -5.62 -20.80
N THR A 143 -3.62 -5.19 -21.97
CA THR A 143 -2.83 -4.27 -22.80
C THR A 143 -3.10 -2.87 -22.29
N VAL A 144 -2.05 -2.13 -21.94
CA VAL A 144 -2.16 -0.79 -21.37
C VAL A 144 -1.44 0.21 -22.26
N GLY A 145 -2.16 1.25 -22.69
CA GLY A 145 -1.65 2.36 -23.50
C GLY A 145 -1.46 3.63 -22.66
N GLY A 146 -0.66 4.56 -23.18
CA GLY A 146 -0.39 5.85 -22.53
C GLY A 146 0.63 5.81 -21.39
N LEU A 147 1.36 4.71 -21.25
CA LEU A 147 2.49 4.59 -20.32
C LEU A 147 3.81 4.82 -21.05
N ALA A 148 4.74 5.53 -20.43
CA ALA A 148 6.03 5.88 -21.02
C ALA A 148 7.14 4.82 -20.78
N GLY A 149 6.81 3.73 -20.07
CA GLY A 149 7.72 2.63 -19.75
C GLY A 149 8.54 2.84 -18.47
N ASN A 150 9.22 1.77 -18.04
CA ASN A 150 9.95 1.73 -16.77
C ASN A 150 11.14 2.70 -16.76
N GLY A 151 11.22 3.50 -15.71
CA GLY A 151 12.23 4.54 -15.51
C GLY A 151 11.92 5.86 -16.20
N ALA A 152 10.78 5.98 -16.89
CA ALA A 152 10.38 7.25 -17.50
C ALA A 152 10.18 8.34 -16.44
N THR A 153 10.42 9.59 -16.84
CA THR A 153 10.18 10.74 -15.97
C THR A 153 8.71 11.16 -16.05
N LEU A 154 8.11 11.48 -14.89
CA LEU A 154 6.80 12.10 -14.77
C LEU A 154 6.96 13.42 -14.01
N ASN A 155 6.72 14.56 -14.66
CA ASN A 155 6.67 15.85 -13.98
C ASN A 155 5.27 16.05 -13.37
N ARG A 156 5.17 16.02 -12.04
CA ARG A 156 3.90 16.09 -11.32
C ARG A 156 3.12 17.39 -11.56
N ASP A 157 3.80 18.48 -11.93
CA ASP A 157 3.16 19.81 -12.06
C ASP A 157 2.60 20.05 -13.47
N ARG A 158 3.03 19.26 -14.46
CA ARG A 158 2.67 19.46 -15.88
C ARG A 158 2.02 18.24 -16.50
N ASP A 159 2.46 17.06 -16.12
CA ASP A 159 2.09 15.83 -16.81
C ASP A 159 0.78 15.26 -16.27
N THR A 160 0.09 14.54 -17.14
CA THR A 160 -1.09 13.74 -16.81
C THR A 160 -0.92 12.38 -17.48
N LEU A 161 -1.04 11.30 -16.71
CA LEU A 161 -1.09 9.96 -17.30
C LEU A 161 -2.46 9.77 -17.94
N ASP A 162 -2.48 9.63 -19.26
CA ASP A 162 -3.69 9.39 -20.05
C ASP A 162 -3.77 7.89 -20.40
N VAL A 163 -4.43 7.12 -19.55
CA VAL A 163 -4.34 5.66 -19.56
C VAL A 163 -5.52 5.07 -20.31
N THR A 164 -5.21 4.24 -21.31
CA THR A 164 -6.18 3.34 -21.93
C THR A 164 -5.82 1.90 -21.58
N TRP A 165 -6.82 1.04 -21.49
CA TRP A 165 -6.58 -0.38 -21.30
C TRP A 165 -7.60 -1.24 -22.03
N SER A 166 -7.18 -2.45 -22.38
CA SER A 166 -8.06 -3.51 -22.86
C SER A 166 -7.74 -4.82 -22.15
N GLY A 167 -8.80 -5.49 -21.67
CA GLY A 167 -8.71 -6.78 -21.01
C GLY A 167 -9.19 -7.91 -21.91
N GLY A 168 -8.75 -9.14 -21.60
CA GLY A 168 -9.33 -10.36 -22.18
C GLY A 168 -10.72 -10.68 -21.58
N GLY A 169 -11.43 -11.66 -22.16
CA GLY A 169 -12.85 -11.91 -21.90
C GLY A 169 -13.28 -12.22 -20.44
N SER A 170 -12.35 -12.53 -19.53
CA SER A 170 -12.65 -12.71 -18.10
C SER A 170 -12.49 -11.45 -17.25
N THR A 171 -12.04 -10.34 -17.85
CA THR A 171 -11.78 -9.08 -17.14
C THR A 171 -13.07 -8.29 -16.96
N LYS A 172 -13.34 -7.79 -15.76
CA LYS A 172 -14.50 -6.93 -15.46
C LYS A 172 -14.17 -5.46 -15.28
N GLY A 173 -12.92 -5.17 -14.96
CA GLY A 173 -12.39 -3.84 -14.76
C GLY A 173 -10.92 -3.91 -14.40
N VAL A 174 -10.35 -2.77 -14.04
CA VAL A 174 -8.97 -2.67 -13.56
C VAL A 174 -8.91 -2.11 -12.15
N PHE A 175 -8.03 -2.70 -11.37
CA PHE A 175 -7.52 -2.14 -10.12
C PHE A 175 -6.34 -1.25 -10.47
N VAL A 176 -6.35 -0.02 -9.97
CA VAL A 176 -5.30 0.97 -10.24
C VAL A 176 -4.64 1.37 -8.93
N GLN A 177 -3.31 1.38 -8.93
CA GLN A 177 -2.53 1.70 -7.74
C GLN A 177 -1.32 2.57 -8.07
N VAL A 178 -1.01 3.50 -7.16
CA VAL A 178 0.26 4.23 -7.13
C VAL A 178 0.91 3.99 -5.76
N ARG A 179 2.15 3.51 -5.77
CA ARG A 179 2.95 3.26 -4.56
C ARG A 179 4.42 3.63 -4.77
N PRO A 180 5.16 4.00 -3.72
CA PRO A 180 6.61 4.09 -3.80
C PRO A 180 7.20 2.70 -4.10
N ARG A 181 8.17 2.64 -5.02
CA ARG A 181 8.81 1.39 -5.44
C ARG A 181 9.47 0.65 -4.27
N ASP A 182 10.23 1.41 -3.48
CA ASP A 182 11.10 0.85 -2.44
C ASP A 182 10.36 0.70 -1.09
N ILE A 183 9.13 1.19 -0.98
CA ILE A 183 8.28 1.08 0.22
C ILE A 183 6.97 0.37 -0.15
N GLN A 184 7.03 -0.95 -0.31
CA GLN A 184 5.91 -1.78 -0.78
C GLN A 184 4.60 -1.63 0.03
N ARG A 185 4.69 -1.20 1.30
CA ARG A 185 3.52 -1.06 2.20
C ARG A 185 2.87 0.32 2.18
N ARG A 186 3.49 1.29 1.50
CA ARG A 186 2.92 2.64 1.41
C ARG A 186 2.06 2.76 0.15
N LEU A 187 0.75 2.64 0.33
CA LEU A 187 -0.21 2.92 -0.73
C LEU A 187 -0.50 4.41 -0.75
N THR A 188 -0.40 5.01 -1.93
CA THR A 188 -0.64 6.45 -2.08
C THR A 188 -1.97 6.69 -2.78
N LEU A 189 -2.24 5.93 -3.85
CA LEU A 189 -3.55 5.93 -4.50
C LEU A 189 -3.98 4.49 -4.77
N VAL A 190 -5.24 4.20 -4.50
CA VAL A 190 -5.91 2.97 -4.93
C VAL A 190 -7.32 3.33 -5.36
N PHE A 191 -7.71 2.88 -6.55
CA PHE A 191 -9.10 2.90 -7.01
C PHE A 191 -9.31 1.74 -7.98
N PHE A 192 -10.56 1.55 -8.40
CA PHE A 192 -10.90 0.61 -9.46
C PHE A 192 -11.86 1.28 -10.44
N THR A 193 -11.87 0.80 -11.67
CA THR A 193 -12.78 1.29 -12.70
C THR A 193 -13.04 0.23 -13.75
N ASP A 194 -14.24 0.23 -14.32
CA ASP A 194 -14.62 -0.53 -15.52
C ASP A 194 -14.48 0.32 -16.80
N SER A 195 -14.16 1.61 -16.68
CA SER A 195 -13.91 2.48 -17.82
C SER A 195 -12.58 2.13 -18.48
N ALA A 196 -12.62 1.86 -19.78
CA ALA A 196 -11.45 1.52 -20.60
C ALA A 196 -10.43 2.68 -20.75
N HIS A 197 -10.78 3.86 -20.26
CA HIS A 197 -10.01 5.09 -20.36
C HIS A 197 -10.16 5.90 -19.08
N PHE A 198 -9.05 6.38 -18.53
CA PHE A 198 -9.03 7.27 -17.38
C PHE A 198 -7.75 8.11 -17.35
N ARG A 199 -7.81 9.22 -16.61
CA ARG A 199 -6.70 10.17 -16.49
C ARG A 199 -6.28 10.34 -15.04
N ILE A 200 -4.97 10.38 -14.81
CA ILE A 200 -4.38 10.61 -13.49
C ILE A 200 -3.47 11.83 -13.61
N PRO A 201 -3.91 13.02 -13.17
CA PRO A 201 -3.04 14.18 -13.18
C PRO A 201 -1.82 13.96 -12.26
N GLY A 202 -0.69 14.57 -12.59
CA GLY A 202 0.50 14.54 -11.75
C GLY A 202 0.26 15.16 -10.36
N ARG A 203 -0.67 16.13 -10.26
CA ARG A 203 -1.01 16.80 -9.01
C ARG A 203 -2.39 16.36 -8.51
N ILE A 204 -2.41 15.21 -7.82
CA ILE A 204 -3.60 14.73 -7.10
C ILE A 204 -3.37 14.91 -5.60
N PRO A 205 -4.19 15.71 -4.91
CA PRO A 205 -4.09 15.84 -3.46
C PRO A 205 -4.56 14.57 -2.76
N LEU A 206 -3.90 14.21 -1.66
CA LEU A 206 -4.39 13.20 -0.74
C LEU A 206 -5.26 13.88 0.32
N PRO A 207 -6.45 13.34 0.63
CA PRO A 207 -7.35 13.94 1.63
C PRO A 207 -6.82 13.79 3.07
N PHE A 208 -5.83 12.91 3.28
CA PHE A 208 -5.22 12.68 4.59
C PHE A 208 -3.99 13.57 4.76
N LEU A 209 -4.13 14.62 5.56
CA LEU A 209 -3.04 15.51 5.94
C LEU A 209 -2.36 14.95 7.19
N SER A 210 -1.13 14.46 7.07
CA SER A 210 -0.25 14.23 8.22
C SER A 210 1.06 14.98 8.04
N ASP A 211 1.70 15.38 9.13
CA ASP A 211 2.95 16.15 9.10
C ASP A 211 4.17 15.33 8.64
N THR A 212 3.98 14.04 8.38
CA THR A 212 5.03 13.11 7.96
C THR A 212 4.78 12.51 6.58
N ILE A 213 3.61 12.78 5.98
CA ILE A 213 3.19 12.18 4.71
C ILE A 213 2.96 13.32 3.69
N PRO A 214 3.67 13.34 2.55
CA PRO A 214 3.33 14.16 1.40
C PRO A 214 1.82 14.19 1.11
N SER A 215 1.26 15.38 0.91
CA SER A 215 -0.17 15.58 0.64
C SER A 215 -0.55 15.33 -0.82
N VAL A 216 0.29 14.62 -1.59
CA VAL A 216 0.12 14.38 -3.02
C VAL A 216 0.40 12.93 -3.37
N VAL A 217 -0.26 12.44 -4.42
CA VAL A 217 -0.08 11.07 -4.92
C VAL A 217 1.31 10.86 -5.51
N TRP A 218 1.73 11.76 -6.40
CA TRP A 218 3.03 11.70 -7.05
C TRP A 218 4.04 12.54 -6.27
N VAL A 219 4.86 11.85 -5.48
CA VAL A 219 5.88 12.48 -4.63
C VAL A 219 7.13 12.74 -5.47
N ALA A 220 7.44 14.00 -5.74
CA ALA A 220 8.63 14.38 -6.50
C ALA A 220 9.88 14.02 -5.70
N GLY A 221 10.95 13.58 -6.37
CA GLY A 221 12.14 13.07 -5.69
C GLY A 221 12.03 11.60 -5.30
N SER A 222 11.05 10.85 -5.81
CA SER A 222 10.85 9.44 -5.49
C SER A 222 10.55 8.60 -6.73
N ARG A 223 10.84 7.30 -6.64
CA ARG A 223 10.43 6.32 -7.65
C ARG A 223 9.06 5.75 -7.29
N MET A 224 8.08 5.99 -8.14
CA MET A 224 6.70 5.55 -7.92
C MET A 224 6.34 4.47 -8.93
N THR A 225 5.88 3.32 -8.44
CA THR A 225 5.31 2.26 -9.27
C THR A 225 3.82 2.55 -9.47
N PHE A 226 3.44 2.68 -10.74
CA PHE A 226 2.09 2.71 -11.23
C PHE A 226 1.67 1.31 -11.67
N THR A 227 0.52 0.85 -11.18
CA THR A 227 -0.01 -0.47 -11.47
C THR A 227 -1.41 -0.35 -12.06
N VAL A 228 -1.64 -1.03 -13.19
CA VAL A 228 -2.97 -1.27 -13.75
C VAL A 228 -3.17 -2.78 -13.82
N ALA A 229 -4.10 -3.32 -13.04
CA ALA A 229 -4.32 -4.75 -12.94
C ALA A 229 -5.72 -5.15 -13.37
N ALA A 230 -5.81 -5.98 -14.41
CA ALA A 230 -7.06 -6.61 -14.81
C ALA A 230 -7.57 -7.49 -13.67
N MET A 231 -8.85 -7.36 -13.30
CA MET A 231 -9.46 -8.13 -12.23
C MET A 231 -10.42 -9.16 -12.79
N ASP A 232 -10.48 -10.33 -12.13
CA ASP A 232 -11.56 -11.28 -12.35
C ASP A 232 -12.89 -10.81 -11.74
N THR A 233 -13.96 -11.54 -12.05
CA THR A 233 -15.31 -11.21 -11.55
C THR A 233 -15.39 -11.22 -10.02
N ASN A 234 -14.71 -12.15 -9.35
CA ASN A 234 -14.81 -12.26 -7.89
C ASN A 234 -14.14 -11.08 -7.18
N PHE A 235 -12.94 -10.69 -7.64
CA PHE A 235 -12.26 -9.53 -7.06
C PHE A 235 -12.98 -8.23 -7.40
N PHE A 236 -13.49 -8.09 -8.63
CA PHE A 236 -14.32 -6.94 -9.02
C PHE A 236 -15.57 -6.81 -8.13
N ASN A 237 -16.31 -7.90 -7.93
CA ASN A 237 -17.52 -7.91 -7.09
C ASN A 237 -17.20 -7.65 -5.62
N PHE A 238 -16.06 -8.15 -5.13
CA PHE A 238 -15.59 -7.86 -3.78
C PHE A 238 -15.37 -6.36 -3.57
N LEU A 239 -14.74 -5.67 -4.52
CA LEU A 239 -14.54 -4.21 -4.44
C LEU A 239 -15.83 -3.41 -4.59
N HIS A 240 -16.84 -3.95 -5.27
CA HIS A 240 -18.18 -3.36 -5.38
C HIS A 240 -19.12 -3.73 -4.22
N THR A 241 -18.65 -4.53 -3.28
CA THR A 241 -19.46 -4.87 -2.12
C THR A 241 -19.64 -3.63 -1.26
N GLY A 242 -20.88 -3.17 -1.13
CA GLY A 242 -21.32 -2.28 -0.06
C GLY A 242 -22.00 -3.09 1.04
N ASN A 243 -21.90 -2.61 2.28
CA ASN A 243 -22.84 -2.99 3.32
C ASN A 243 -23.89 -1.88 3.36
N ASP A 244 -25.01 -2.07 2.67
CA ASP A 244 -26.11 -1.11 2.72
C ASP A 244 -27.13 -1.55 3.78
N PRO A 245 -27.16 -0.88 4.94
CA PRO A 245 -28.05 -1.26 6.03
C PRO A 245 -29.53 -0.98 5.72
N PHE A 246 -29.85 -0.22 4.66
CA PHE A 246 -31.21 0.16 4.29
C PHE A 246 -31.80 -0.74 3.21
N THR A 247 -30.99 -1.14 2.22
CA THR A 247 -31.45 -2.08 1.19
C THR A 247 -31.24 -3.55 1.58
N GLY A 248 -30.44 -3.81 2.62
CA GLY A 248 -30.02 -5.16 2.98
C GLY A 248 -29.16 -5.81 1.90
N SER A 249 -28.69 -5.04 0.91
CA SER A 249 -27.72 -5.52 -0.07
C SER A 249 -26.40 -5.74 0.65
N GLY A 250 -26.02 -7.02 0.71
CA GLY A 250 -24.86 -7.49 1.44
C GLY A 250 -23.69 -7.82 0.52
N PHE A 251 -22.71 -8.46 1.13
CA PHE A 251 -21.51 -8.95 0.49
C PHE A 251 -21.79 -9.86 -0.72
N ILE A 252 -21.26 -9.52 -1.90
CA ILE A 252 -21.39 -10.35 -3.09
C ILE A 252 -20.44 -11.54 -2.96
N ASN A 253 -20.97 -12.65 -2.45
CA ASN A 253 -20.17 -13.83 -2.13
C ASN A 253 -20.06 -14.81 -3.30
N GLY A 254 -18.82 -15.16 -3.65
CA GLY A 254 -18.51 -16.24 -4.62
C GLY A 254 -18.18 -17.58 -3.96
N LEU A 255 -18.20 -17.66 -2.63
CA LEU A 255 -17.79 -18.85 -1.87
C LEU A 255 -19.01 -19.67 -1.42
N THR A 256 -18.81 -20.99 -1.34
CA THR A 256 -19.78 -21.94 -0.78
C THR A 256 -19.26 -22.45 0.56
N GLY A 257 -20.09 -22.39 1.61
CA GLY A 257 -19.73 -22.82 2.98
C GLY A 257 -18.95 -21.77 3.81
N GLY A 258 -18.70 -20.59 3.24
CA GLY A 258 -18.03 -19.48 3.92
C GLY A 258 -18.33 -18.13 3.26
N LEU A 259 -17.69 -17.08 3.74
CA LEU A 259 -17.79 -15.70 3.25
C LEU A 259 -16.41 -15.18 2.81
N GLY A 260 -16.39 -14.13 1.99
CA GLY A 260 -15.15 -13.46 1.57
C GLY A 260 -14.84 -13.65 0.08
N VAL A 261 -13.56 -13.57 -0.29
CA VAL A 261 -13.13 -13.50 -1.68
C VAL A 261 -12.07 -14.54 -1.99
N PHE A 262 -12.26 -15.24 -3.10
CA PHE A 262 -11.21 -15.97 -3.82
C PHE A 262 -11.22 -15.44 -5.25
N GLY A 263 -10.39 -14.43 -5.50
CA GLY A 263 -10.34 -13.72 -6.78
C GLY A 263 -8.93 -13.67 -7.34
N ALA A 264 -8.78 -13.01 -8.48
CA ALA A 264 -7.51 -12.92 -9.18
C ALA A 264 -7.30 -11.56 -9.84
N MET A 265 -6.03 -11.20 -10.02
CA MET A 265 -5.63 -10.03 -10.79
C MET A 265 -4.37 -10.28 -11.64
N ALA A 266 -4.25 -9.54 -12.74
CA ALA A 266 -3.10 -9.58 -13.63
C ALA A 266 -2.57 -8.16 -13.87
N PRO A 267 -1.48 -7.75 -13.20
CA PRO A 267 -0.96 -6.39 -13.27
C PRO A 267 -0.02 -6.14 -14.46
N VAL A 268 -0.05 -4.90 -14.94
CA VAL A 268 1.04 -4.22 -15.63
C VAL A 268 1.59 -3.16 -14.69
N ASN A 269 2.90 -3.18 -14.47
CA ASN A 269 3.60 -2.31 -13.54
C ASN A 269 4.61 -1.44 -14.30
N GLU A 270 4.54 -0.13 -14.13
CA GLU A 270 5.53 0.81 -14.66
C GLU A 270 6.04 1.71 -13.54
N THR A 271 7.36 1.85 -13.44
CA THR A 271 8.00 2.72 -12.46
C THR A 271 8.36 4.05 -13.10
N TYR A 272 7.95 5.16 -12.48
CA TYR A 272 8.30 6.51 -12.89
C TYR A 272 9.28 7.16 -11.92
N GLU A 273 10.24 7.90 -12.46
CA GLU A 273 10.99 8.91 -11.70
C GLU A 273 10.14 10.17 -11.63
N VAL A 274 9.60 10.48 -10.45
CA VAL A 274 8.72 11.64 -10.30
C VAL A 274 9.54 12.89 -10.04
N ARG A 275 9.31 13.92 -10.86
CA ARG A 275 9.91 15.25 -10.76
C ARG A 275 8.85 16.31 -10.53
N ALA A 276 9.29 17.50 -10.15
CA ALA A 276 8.48 18.70 -10.06
C ALA A 276 9.20 19.86 -10.75
N ASP A 277 8.49 20.95 -11.00
CA ASP A 277 9.15 22.20 -11.33
C ASP A 277 9.91 22.72 -10.09
N VAL A 278 11.06 23.36 -10.30
CA VAL A 278 11.85 23.97 -9.22
C VAL A 278 11.25 25.35 -8.93
N ASP A 279 10.43 25.43 -7.89
CA ASP A 279 9.72 26.65 -7.48
C ASP A 279 9.99 27.07 -6.02
N HIS A 280 10.71 26.24 -5.26
CA HIS A 280 11.08 26.52 -3.87
C HIS A 280 12.61 26.65 -3.68
N PRO A 281 13.13 27.54 -2.80
CA PRO A 281 14.58 27.74 -2.60
C PRO A 281 15.38 26.46 -2.28
N TYR A 282 14.82 25.55 -1.47
CA TYR A 282 15.41 24.25 -1.17
C TYR A 282 15.50 23.30 -2.37
N GLU A 283 14.80 23.56 -3.47
CA GLU A 283 14.77 22.66 -4.61
C GLU A 283 15.94 22.90 -5.58
N GLY A 284 16.25 21.85 -6.34
CA GLY A 284 17.23 21.89 -7.41
C GLY A 284 18.29 20.81 -7.27
N ARG A 285 19.41 21.02 -7.94
CA ARG A 285 20.48 20.03 -8.04
C ARG A 285 21.61 20.35 -7.05
N TYR A 286 22.13 19.32 -6.41
CA TYR A 286 23.18 19.41 -5.42
C TYR A 286 24.20 18.29 -5.62
N THR A 287 25.45 18.56 -5.24
CA THR A 287 26.45 17.51 -5.02
C THR A 287 26.53 17.24 -3.52
N LEU A 288 26.21 16.01 -3.13
CA LEU A 288 26.36 15.49 -1.78
C LEU A 288 27.63 14.64 -1.68
N VAL A 289 28.56 15.08 -0.83
CA VAL A 289 29.74 14.33 -0.43
C VAL A 289 29.51 13.79 0.98
N ALA A 290 29.39 12.47 1.10
CA ALA A 290 29.25 11.76 2.37
C ALA A 290 30.55 11.03 2.70
N ARG A 291 31.05 11.15 3.94
CA ARG A 291 32.31 10.54 4.39
C ARG A 291 32.11 9.84 5.72
N SER A 292 32.61 8.62 5.83
CA SER A 292 32.73 7.86 7.08
C SER A 292 34.19 7.53 7.37
N LEU A 293 34.44 6.81 8.47
CA LEU A 293 35.78 6.31 8.79
C LEU A 293 36.32 5.32 7.74
N ALA A 294 35.44 4.64 6.99
CA ALA A 294 35.82 3.56 6.07
C ALA A 294 35.46 3.84 4.60
N ASP A 295 34.45 4.67 4.35
CA ASP A 295 33.81 4.82 3.04
C ASP A 295 33.63 6.30 2.67
N SER A 296 33.60 6.61 1.37
CA SER A 296 33.20 7.93 0.88
C SER A 296 32.29 7.82 -0.33
N ALA A 297 31.35 8.75 -0.46
CA ALA A 297 30.42 8.79 -1.59
C ALA A 297 30.31 10.22 -2.12
N VAL A 298 30.23 10.34 -3.45
CA VAL A 298 29.89 11.57 -4.14
C VAL A 298 28.65 11.31 -4.97
N LEU A 299 27.60 12.07 -4.67
CA LEU A 299 26.24 11.82 -5.11
C LEU A 299 25.65 13.09 -5.71
N ASP A 300 25.07 13.00 -6.89
CA ASP A 300 24.22 14.02 -7.48
C ASP A 300 22.80 13.85 -6.92
N VAL A 301 22.29 14.92 -6.31
CA VAL A 301 21.01 14.94 -5.61
C VAL A 301 20.11 15.93 -6.31
N GLU A 302 18.92 15.50 -6.74
CA GLU A 302 17.88 16.39 -7.24
C GLU A 302 16.76 16.46 -6.20
N LEU A 303 16.76 17.56 -5.43
CA LEU A 303 15.92 17.76 -4.24
C LEU A 303 14.64 18.50 -4.62
N TYR A 304 13.52 18.02 -4.08
CA TYR A 304 12.18 18.55 -4.29
C TYR A 304 11.45 18.75 -2.96
N VAL A 305 10.61 19.77 -2.89
CA VAL A 305 9.73 20.06 -1.75
C VAL A 305 8.36 19.46 -2.04
N ASN A 306 7.88 18.61 -1.14
CA ASN A 306 6.59 17.92 -1.28
C ASN A 306 5.50 18.53 -0.39
N ARG A 307 5.86 19.41 0.55
CA ARG A 307 4.92 20.18 1.39
C ARG A 307 5.62 21.40 1.98
N ASP A 308 4.99 22.57 1.88
CA ASP A 308 5.57 23.88 2.25
C ASP A 308 4.82 24.62 3.39
N ARG A 309 4.00 23.95 4.23
CA ARG A 309 3.21 24.64 5.28
C ARG A 309 2.85 23.86 6.55
N PRO A 310 2.82 24.59 7.68
CA PRO A 310 4.02 25.21 8.26
C PRO A 310 4.99 24.11 8.71
N ALA A 311 6.21 24.47 9.12
CA ALA A 311 7.28 23.52 9.43
C ALA A 311 6.79 22.24 10.16
N PRO A 312 7.28 21.06 9.77
CA PRO A 312 8.42 20.84 8.87
C PRO A 312 8.14 20.95 7.36
N VAL A 313 9.13 21.41 6.58
CA VAL A 313 9.12 21.34 5.11
C VAL A 313 9.54 19.93 4.69
N LEU A 314 8.67 19.19 4.02
CA LEU A 314 8.97 17.82 3.62
C LEU A 314 9.74 17.81 2.30
N VAL A 315 10.89 17.14 2.28
CA VAL A 315 11.78 17.07 1.12
C VAL A 315 12.05 15.62 0.72
N ASN A 316 12.11 15.38 -0.58
CA ASN A 316 12.55 14.11 -1.16
C ASN A 316 13.54 14.39 -2.29
N ALA A 317 14.44 13.45 -2.56
CA ALA A 317 15.39 13.57 -3.65
C ALA A 317 15.62 12.28 -4.41
N LEU A 318 15.72 12.43 -5.74
CA LEU A 318 16.33 11.42 -6.60
C LEU A 318 17.84 11.58 -6.51
N ILE A 319 18.54 10.50 -6.19
CA ILE A 319 20.00 10.50 -6.08
C ILE A 319 20.60 9.62 -7.15
N ARG A 320 21.61 10.13 -7.86
CA ARG A 320 22.44 9.36 -8.79
C ARG A 320 23.89 9.56 -8.39
N GLY A 321 24.73 8.54 -8.47
CA GLY A 321 26.14 8.73 -8.18
C GLY A 321 26.90 7.46 -7.87
N THR A 322 28.13 7.67 -7.39
CA THR A 322 29.11 6.60 -7.18
C THR A 322 29.47 6.51 -5.71
N LEU A 323 29.24 5.34 -5.15
CA LEU A 323 29.80 4.92 -3.87
C LEU A 323 31.24 4.44 -4.11
N PHE A 324 32.20 5.10 -3.47
CA PHE A 324 33.59 4.63 -3.48
C PHE A 324 33.86 3.79 -2.25
N ARG A 325 33.94 2.48 -2.45
CA ARG A 325 34.47 1.53 -1.49
C ARG A 325 35.77 0.94 -2.02
N PRO A 326 36.85 0.84 -1.21
CA PRO A 326 38.01 0.07 -1.60
C PRO A 326 37.59 -1.38 -1.92
N GLY A 327 37.63 -1.77 -3.21
CA GLY A 327 37.33 -3.12 -3.66
C GLY A 327 35.86 -3.46 -3.96
N ALA A 328 34.91 -2.51 -3.98
CA ALA A 328 33.52 -2.78 -4.39
C ALA A 328 33.06 -1.89 -5.56
N ALA A 329 32.27 -2.48 -6.46
CA ALA A 329 31.69 -1.77 -7.60
C ALA A 329 30.45 -0.94 -7.22
N LEU A 330 30.20 0.06 -8.08
CA LEU A 330 29.13 1.07 -8.07
C LEU A 330 27.76 0.55 -7.61
N VAL A 331 27.08 1.34 -6.76
CA VAL A 331 25.68 1.12 -6.44
C VAL A 331 24.83 2.26 -7.01
N GLU A 332 23.87 1.86 -7.83
CA GLU A 332 22.83 2.67 -8.47
C GLU A 332 21.79 3.18 -7.47
N ILE A 333 21.60 4.50 -7.47
CA ILE A 333 20.37 5.22 -7.12
C ILE A 333 19.86 5.00 -5.67
N ALA A 334 20.13 5.98 -4.82
CA ALA A 334 19.56 6.10 -3.47
C ALA A 334 18.34 7.05 -3.46
N GLU A 335 17.53 6.97 -2.41
CA GLU A 335 16.49 7.98 -2.12
C GLU A 335 16.90 8.78 -0.88
N LEU A 336 16.64 10.09 -0.91
CA LEU A 336 16.70 10.93 0.28
C LEU A 336 15.29 11.37 0.63
N ALA A 337 14.86 11.15 1.87
CA ALA A 337 13.54 11.57 2.35
C ALA A 337 13.66 12.13 3.76
N GLY A 338 13.08 13.31 3.99
CA GLY A 338 13.23 13.97 5.26
C GLY A 338 12.48 15.27 5.39
N ARG A 339 12.97 16.09 6.32
CA ARG A 339 12.41 17.40 6.59
C ARG A 339 13.49 18.46 6.75
N VAL A 340 13.13 19.68 6.37
CA VAL A 340 13.86 20.90 6.74
C VAL A 340 13.04 21.63 7.79
N GLU A 341 13.66 21.87 8.94
CA GLU A 341 13.03 22.53 10.09
C GLU A 341 14.04 23.46 10.74
N ASN A 342 13.67 24.74 10.94
CA ASN A 342 14.55 25.77 11.52
C ASN A 342 15.93 25.87 10.84
N GLY A 343 15.98 25.70 9.51
CA GLY A 343 17.21 25.71 8.73
C GLY A 343 18.09 24.47 8.90
N GLY A 344 17.61 23.42 9.57
CA GLY A 344 18.28 22.12 9.69
C GLY A 344 17.67 21.06 8.77
N LEU A 345 18.51 20.30 8.07
CA LEU A 345 18.10 19.10 7.33
C LEU A 345 18.14 17.88 8.26
N HIS A 346 17.03 17.15 8.30
CA HIS A 346 16.89 15.86 8.95
C HIS A 346 16.36 14.87 7.93
N ALA A 347 17.25 14.15 7.24
CA ALA A 347 16.85 13.28 6.13
C ALA A 347 17.54 11.93 6.16
N TRP A 348 16.77 10.90 5.84
CA TRP A 348 17.29 9.55 5.65
C TRP A 348 17.80 9.40 4.23
N LEU A 349 19.06 9.00 4.12
CA LEU A 349 19.65 8.47 2.91
C LEU A 349 19.47 6.96 2.90
N ILE A 350 18.71 6.47 1.93
CA ILE A 350 18.31 5.06 1.80
C ILE A 350 18.93 4.50 0.52
N GLY A 351 19.91 3.61 0.69
CA GLY A 351 20.52 2.87 -0.42
C GLY A 351 19.71 1.64 -0.84
N PRO A 352 19.99 1.06 -2.02
CA PRO A 352 19.43 -0.24 -2.42
C PRO A 352 19.87 -1.32 -1.43
N GLY A 353 18.92 -2.13 -0.94
CA GLY A 353 19.11 -3.10 0.14
C GLY A 353 20.37 -3.97 0.00
N GLY A 354 21.28 -3.82 0.98
CA GLY A 354 22.55 -4.52 1.10
C GLY A 354 23.28 -4.03 2.36
N THR A 355 24.14 -4.85 2.95
CA THR A 355 24.78 -4.66 4.28
C THR A 355 25.83 -3.54 4.36
N GLY A 356 25.57 -2.38 3.74
CA GLY A 356 26.51 -1.27 3.58
C GLY A 356 26.22 -0.07 4.47
N PHE A 357 27.24 0.79 4.64
CA PHE A 357 27.21 2.01 5.46
C PHE A 357 26.09 3.02 5.07
N LEU A 358 25.63 3.00 3.81
CA LEU A 358 24.55 3.87 3.32
C LEU A 358 23.17 3.20 3.27
N GLU A 359 22.99 2.03 3.88
CA GLU A 359 21.69 1.34 3.86
C GLU A 359 20.59 2.21 4.49
N ARG A 360 20.89 2.84 5.63
CA ARG A 360 20.10 3.92 6.25
C ARG A 360 21.00 4.83 7.08
N SER A 361 21.41 5.96 6.52
CA SER A 361 22.10 7.01 7.28
C SER A 361 21.20 8.23 7.44
N LEU A 362 21.15 8.80 8.64
CA LEU A 362 20.46 10.05 8.91
C LEU A 362 21.42 11.22 8.74
N LEU A 363 21.13 12.12 7.80
CA LEU A 363 21.81 13.40 7.64
C LEU A 363 21.19 14.39 8.63
N VAL A 364 22.01 14.92 9.54
CA VAL A 364 21.63 15.99 10.47
C VAL A 364 22.60 17.15 10.34
N GLY A 365 22.11 18.36 10.08
CA GLY A 365 22.98 19.53 9.98
C GLY A 365 22.29 20.77 9.42
N GLY A 366 23.01 21.88 9.37
CA GLY A 366 22.51 23.13 8.80
C GLY A 366 22.31 23.00 7.29
N PHE A 367 21.21 23.52 6.77
CA PHE A 367 20.86 23.47 5.37
C PHE A 367 20.65 24.88 4.80
N ASP A 368 21.65 25.33 4.05
CA ASP A 368 21.61 26.57 3.29
C ASP A 368 21.36 26.26 1.80
N PRO A 369 20.16 26.56 1.26
CA PRO A 369 19.84 26.33 -0.15
C PRO A 369 20.68 27.15 -1.13
N GLY A 370 21.24 28.28 -0.69
CA GLY A 370 22.04 29.15 -1.54
C GLY A 370 23.53 28.77 -1.59
N GLY A 371 23.96 27.86 -0.72
CA GLY A 371 25.38 27.69 -0.40
C GLY A 371 25.83 26.25 -0.20
N THR A 372 26.71 26.09 0.78
CA THR A 372 27.22 24.77 1.20
C THR A 372 26.57 24.42 2.54
N ALA A 373 25.78 23.36 2.54
CA ALA A 373 25.27 22.72 3.74
C ALA A 373 26.25 21.66 4.25
N THR A 374 26.37 21.51 5.57
CA THR A 374 27.23 20.49 6.20
C THR A 374 26.58 19.93 7.45
N GLY A 375 26.99 18.73 7.83
CA GLY A 375 26.48 18.10 9.05
C GLY A 375 27.12 16.75 9.37
N THR A 376 26.50 16.04 10.30
CA THR A 376 26.89 14.68 10.70
C THR A 376 25.99 13.65 10.04
N LEU A 377 26.59 12.50 9.72
CA LEU A 377 25.87 11.28 9.39
C LEU A 377 25.67 10.51 10.69
N ARG A 378 24.46 10.00 10.90
CA ARG A 378 24.13 9.12 12.02
C ARG A 378 23.66 7.77 11.53
N ASN A 379 24.11 6.70 12.19
CA ASN A 379 23.62 5.36 11.94
C ASN A 379 22.18 5.19 12.48
N PRO A 380 21.49 4.06 12.22
CA PRO A 380 20.15 3.82 12.75
C PRO A 380 20.04 3.82 14.28
N ALA A 381 21.16 3.63 14.99
CA ALA A 381 21.23 3.75 16.46
C ALA A 381 21.41 5.20 16.93
N GLY A 382 21.44 6.17 16.03
CA GLY A 382 21.61 7.60 16.32
C GLY A 382 23.05 8.02 16.65
N GLN A 383 24.02 7.13 16.48
CA GLN A 383 25.44 7.42 16.73
C GLN A 383 26.05 8.09 15.52
N ASP A 384 26.88 9.11 15.76
CA ASP A 384 27.63 9.77 14.70
C ASP A 384 28.57 8.77 14.02
N SER A 385 28.44 8.67 12.70
CA SER A 385 29.12 7.68 11.86
C SER A 385 29.97 8.30 10.75
N GLY A 386 29.87 9.63 10.60
CA GLY A 386 30.59 10.37 9.57
C GLY A 386 30.14 11.82 9.44
N THR A 387 30.55 12.46 8.35
CA THR A 387 30.16 13.82 7.98
C THR A 387 29.59 13.86 6.57
N TRP A 388 28.81 14.89 6.29
CA TRP A 388 28.34 15.16 4.95
C TRP A 388 28.48 16.64 4.60
N ARG A 389 28.64 16.90 3.31
CA ARG A 389 28.65 18.23 2.70
C ARG A 389 27.77 18.20 1.46
N MET A 390 26.80 19.09 1.39
CA MET A 390 25.93 19.24 0.22
C MET A 390 26.11 20.64 -0.38
N THR A 391 26.39 20.74 -1.66
CA THR A 391 26.66 22.02 -2.36
C THR A 391 25.73 22.13 -3.55
N ARG A 392 25.02 23.25 -3.70
CA ARG A 392 24.13 23.46 -4.85
C ARG A 392 24.93 23.56 -6.15
N ILE A 393 24.41 22.94 -7.20
CA ILE A 393 24.94 23.01 -8.56
C ILE A 393 24.20 24.13 -9.29
N PRO A 394 24.89 24.99 -10.06
CA PRO A 394 24.28 26.06 -10.85
C PRO A 394 23.19 25.60 -11.81
#